data_AF-A0AAV8XER8-F1
#
_entry.id   AF-A0AAV8XER8-F1
#
_cell.length_a   1.000
_cell.length_b   1.000
_cell.length_c   1.000
_cell.angle_alpha   90.00
_cell.angle_beta   90.00
_cell.angle_gamma   90.00
#
_symmetry.space_group_name_H-M   'P 1'
#
loop_
_entity.id
_entity.type
_entity.pdbx_description
1 polymer ?
#
loop_
_entity_poly.entity_id
_entity_poly.type
_entity_poly.pdbx_seq_one_letter_code
_entity_poly.pdbx_strand_id
1 'polypeptide(L)' 'SSSIRNAIYMSDWYNFDEKSKQAIMIVMERAERPMVVTAGKIIDLSLETFTTILRRAYSLLAVLNNYQ' A
#
# COMPACT_ATOMS: atom_id res chain seq x y z
N SER A 1 -0.95 4.81 2.51
CA SER A 1 -2.30 5.41 2.44
C SER A 1 -2.49 6.65 3.32
N SER A 2 -1.41 7.33 3.74
CA SER A 2 -1.49 8.52 4.60
C SER A 2 -1.92 9.81 3.87
N SER A 3 -1.84 9.85 2.54
CA SER A 3 -2.16 11.06 1.76
C SER A 3 -3.64 11.45 1.84
N ILE A 4 -4.55 10.47 1.80
CA ILE A 4 -6.00 10.70 1.88
C ILE A 4 -6.36 11.25 3.27
N ARG A 5 -5.88 10.61 4.34
CA ARG A 5 -6.07 11.09 5.71
C ARG A 5 -5.53 12.51 5.89
N ASN A 6 -4.34 12.80 5.35
CA ASN A 6 -3.74 14.14 5.45
C ASN A 6 -4.54 15.20 4.68
N ALA A 7 -5.02 14.88 3.48
CA ALA A 7 -5.87 15.78 2.68
C ALA A 7 -7.20 16.09 3.39
N ILE A 8 -7.80 15.08 4.03
CA ILE A 8 -9.01 15.28 4.84
C ILE A 8 -8.70 16.08 6.10
N TYR A 9 -7.56 15.83 6.77
CA TYR A 9 -7.16 16.61 7.94
C TYR A 9 -6.91 18.09 7.62
N MET A 10 -6.38 18.38 6.42
CA MET A 10 -6.20 19.73 5.88
C MET A 10 -7.51 20.35 5.35
N SER A 11 -8.60 19.58 5.25
CA SER A 11 -9.92 20.12 4.94
C SER A 11 -10.59 20.68 6.19
N ASP A 12 -11.52 21.63 6.06
CA ASP A 12 -12.30 22.18 7.18
C ASP A 12 -13.37 21.20 7.69
N TRP A 13 -12.96 19.96 7.98
CA TRP A 13 -13.85 18.83 8.33
C TRP A 13 -14.68 19.10 9.60
N TYR A 14 -14.17 19.97 10.47
CA TYR A 14 -14.82 20.43 11.70
C TYR A 14 -15.99 21.38 11.44
N ASN A 15 -16.09 22.00 10.26
CA ASN A 15 -17.19 22.87 9.87
C ASN A 15 -18.32 22.14 9.12
N PHE A 16 -18.19 20.83 8.86
CA PHE A 16 -19.24 20.08 8.19
C PHE A 16 -20.40 19.70 9.13
N ASP A 17 -21.52 19.33 8.49
CA ASP A 17 -22.69 18.73 9.13
C ASP A 17 -22.29 17.46 9.90
N GLU A 18 -23.04 17.15 10.96
CA GLU A 18 -22.76 16.02 11.85
C GLU A 18 -22.73 14.68 11.10
N LYS A 19 -23.60 14.51 10.08
CA LYS A 19 -23.59 13.32 9.22
C LYS A 19 -22.32 13.22 8.37
N SER A 20 -21.86 14.34 7.83
CA SER A 20 -20.65 14.42 7.02
C SER A 20 -19.40 14.17 7.85
N LYS A 21 -19.36 14.67 9.10
CA LYS A 21 -18.28 14.37 10.06
C LYS A 21 -18.16 12.88 10.35
N GLN A 22 -19.28 12.20 10.60
CA GLN A 22 -19.29 10.76 10.82
C GLN A 22 -18.80 9.98 9.59
N ALA A 23 -19.25 10.37 8.40
CA ALA A 23 -18.79 9.76 7.15
C ALA A 23 -17.27 9.94 6.94
N ILE A 24 -16.77 11.15 7.17
CA ILE A 24 -15.34 11.47 7.03
C ILE A 24 -14.48 10.70 8.04
N MET A 25 -14.94 10.54 9.28
CA MET A 25 -14.25 9.78 10.31
C MET A 25 -14.12 8.29 9.91
N ILE A 26 -15.17 7.71 9.35
CA ILE A 26 -15.13 6.34 8.79
C ILE A 26 -14.14 6.25 7.63
N VAL A 27 -14.10 7.25 6.74
CA VAL A 27 -13.17 7.30 5.61
C VAL A 27 -11.72 7.43 6.08
N MET A 28 -11.43 8.25 7.09
CA MET A 28 -10.07 8.35 7.68
C MET A 28 -9.60 7.01 8.25
N GLU A 29 -10.43 6.34 9.06
CA GLU A 29 -10.13 5.02 9.64
C GLU A 29 -9.90 3.95 8.56
N ARG A 30 -10.68 3.99 7.48
CA ARG A 30 -10.51 3.07 6.34
C ARG A 30 -9.27 3.38 5.51
N ALA A 31 -8.94 4.66 5.33
CA ALA A 31 -7.76 5.10 4.61
C ALA A 31 -6.46 4.84 5.38
N GLU A 32 -6.53 4.75 6.71
CA GLU A 32 -5.39 4.36 7.54
C GLU A 32 -4.98 2.90 7.28
N ARG A 33 -5.95 2.03 6.96
CA ARG A 33 -5.63 0.67 6.56
C ARG A 33 -4.95 0.69 5.19
N PRO A 34 -3.67 0.28 5.10
CA PRO A 34 -3.03 0.23 3.82
C PRO A 34 -3.78 -0.80 2.96
N MET A 35 -4.23 -0.38 1.78
CA MET A 35 -4.77 -1.28 0.77
C MET A 35 -3.58 -2.06 0.21
N VAL A 36 -3.05 -2.97 1.02
CA VAL A 36 -1.96 -3.85 0.63
C VAL A 36 -2.59 -4.96 -0.17
N VAL A 37 -2.36 -4.93 -1.47
CA VAL A 37 -2.79 -6.02 -2.33
C VAL A 37 -1.86 -7.18 -2.03
N THR A 38 -2.31 -8.16 -1.27
CA THR A 38 -1.49 -9.33 -0.93
C THR A 38 -1.70 -10.42 -1.98
N ALA A 39 -0.64 -10.88 -2.65
CA ALA A 39 -0.68 -12.07 -3.49
C ALA A 39 -0.93 -13.30 -2.60
N GLY A 40 -2.10 -13.90 -2.76
CA GLY A 40 -2.49 -15.12 -2.03
C GLY A 40 -2.53 -14.98 -0.50
N LYS A 41 -2.59 -13.76 0.06
CA LYS A 41 -2.40 -13.45 1.49
C LYS A 41 -1.02 -13.81 2.08
N ILE A 42 -0.04 -14.17 1.22
CA ILE A 42 1.29 -14.60 1.67
C ILE A 42 2.32 -13.50 1.43
N ILE A 43 2.16 -12.73 0.34
CA ILE A 43 3.16 -11.76 -0.09
C ILE A 43 2.50 -10.42 -0.38
N ASP A 44 2.94 -9.37 0.29
CA ASP A 44 2.52 -8.02 -0.02
C ASP A 44 3.05 -7.62 -1.40
N LEU A 45 2.15 -7.28 -2.33
CA LEU A 45 2.51 -6.79 -3.65
C LEU A 45 2.99 -5.35 -3.52
N SER A 46 4.29 -5.22 -3.34
CA SER A 46 5.02 -3.96 -3.42
C SER A 46 6.07 -4.03 -4.53
N LEU A 47 6.52 -2.87 -5.00
CA LEU A 47 7.63 -2.78 -5.94
C LEU A 47 8.91 -3.42 -5.37
N GLU A 48 9.10 -3.34 -4.05
CA GLU A 48 10.20 -3.98 -3.34
C GLU A 48 10.14 -5.51 -3.46
N THR A 49 8.97 -6.11 -3.25
CA THR A 49 8.79 -7.55 -3.43
C THR A 49 9.03 -7.95 -4.88
N PHE A 50 8.51 -7.19 -5.85
CA PHE A 50 8.71 -7.46 -7.28
C PHE A 50 10.19 -7.44 -7.67
N THR A 51 10.92 -6.40 -7.28
CA THR A 51 12.37 -6.28 -7.54
C THR A 51 13.16 -7.39 -6.86
N THR A 52 12.75 -7.80 -5.65
CA THR A 52 13.37 -8.92 -4.93
C THR A 52 13.19 -10.25 -5.67
N ILE A 53 11.98 -10.54 -6.17
CA ILE A 53 11.71 -11.73 -6.98
C ILE A 53 12.57 -11.72 -8.24
N LEU A 54 12.60 -10.58 -8.94
CA LEU A 54 13.37 -10.43 -10.17
C LEU A 54 14.87 -10.64 -9.92
N ARG A 55 15.42 -10.05 -8.85
CA ARG A 55 16.82 -10.23 -8.46
C ARG A 55 17.16 -11.70 -8.21
N ARG A 56 16.29 -12.42 -7.50
CA ARG A 56 16.49 -13.85 -7.24
C ARG A 56 16.45 -14.68 -8.53
N ALA A 57 15.51 -14.41 -9.42
CA ALA A 57 15.44 -15.07 -10.72
C ALA A 57 16.74 -14.84 -11.53
N TYR A 58 17.23 -13.60 -11.59
CA TYR A 58 18.49 -13.28 -12.24
C TYR A 58 19.69 -13.95 -11.58
N SER A 59 19.79 -13.97 -10.25
CA SER A 59 20.87 -14.67 -9.55
C SER A 59 20.88 -16.15 -9.86
N LEU A 60 19.72 -16.81 -9.91
CA LEU A 60 19.61 -18.21 -10.30
C LEU A 60 20.09 -18.45 -11.73
N LEU A 61 19.65 -17.62 -12.68
CA LEU A 61 20.12 -17.71 -14.06
C LEU A 61 21.62 -17.47 -14.18
N ALA A 62 22.16 -16.49 -13.43
CA ALA A 62 23.58 -16.20 -13.43
C ALA A 62 24.41 -17.36 -12.88
N VAL A 63 23.96 -18.03 -11.81
CA VAL A 63 24.63 -19.24 -11.29
C VAL A 63 24.63 -20.36 -12.34
N LEU A 64 23.48 -20.61 -12.98
CA LEU A 64 23.38 -21.62 -14.03
C LEU A 64 24.29 -21.30 -15.22
N ASN A 65 24.36 -20.03 -15.63
CA ASN A 65 25.19 -19.59 -16.75
C ASN A 65 26.70 -19.59 -16.43
N ASN A 66 27.09 -19.48 -15.16
CA ASN A 66 28.50 -19.62 -14.74
C ASN A 66 28.92 -21.08 -14.53
N TYR A 67 27.97 -22.01 -14.53
CA TYR A 67 28.26 -23.44 -14.42
C TYR A 67 28.43 -24.13 -15.79
N GLN A 68 28.15 -23.39 -16.88
CA GLN A 68 28.33 -23.82 -18.27
C GLN A 68 29.67 -23.31 -18.81
#